data_AF-A0A139HPN3-F1
#
_entry.id   AF-A0A139HPN3-F1
#
_cell.length_a   1.000
_cell.length_b   1.000
_cell.length_c   1.000
_cell.angle_alpha   90.00
_cell.angle_beta   90.00
_cell.angle_gamma   90.00
#
_symmetry.space_group_name_H-M   'P 1'
#
loop_
_entity.id
_entity.type
_entity.pdbx_description
1 polymer ?
#
loop_
_entity_poly.entity_id
_entity_poly.type
_entity_poly.pdbx_seq_one_letter_code
_entity_poly.pdbx_strand_id
1 'polypeptide(L)'
;MCGHELNKNKPPTFAMSAFFQKQADKLLNKVQNHQQQPPSTPTPSPPRSKRGICWPVENQDPVHIFTKPGSKISWIYNWSPNATPNSTSLEFVPMQWNHINIDELAQKLATCSTSSSPSLLLAFNEPELSSQANMSAALAAEEWMRVIEPLRKSGKVRAGSPGISSAPDGVRWMQEFWKGIREMGGDVDFWCLHWYGEGLGGFYDYIWSTHHQLDPSKPVWITEFAPTNWNESNPLPKEHVEAFVREAVKYLDSLDWVERYAFFGAMRNTGSVGQHARFLDDAGKLTDLGKFYRDS
;
A
#
# COMPACT_ATOMS: atom_id res chain seq x y z
N MET A 1 -25.04 30.35 56.30
CA MET A 1 -25.71 31.30 55.37
C MET A 1 -24.60 32.10 54.72
N CYS A 2 -24.32 31.85 53.43
CA CYS A 2 -24.62 32.75 52.30
C CYS A 2 -23.66 33.97 52.29
N GLY A 3 -22.91 34.37 51.25
CA GLY A 3 -22.71 34.03 49.83
C GLY A 3 -21.55 34.95 49.35
N HIS A 4 -20.59 34.45 48.56
CA HIS A 4 -20.36 34.73 47.13
C HIS A 4 -20.41 36.21 46.65
N GLU A 5 -19.27 36.71 46.12
CA GLU A 5 -19.05 37.20 44.72
C GLU A 5 -17.56 37.62 44.52
N LEU A 6 -16.78 36.93 43.66
CA LEU A 6 -16.37 37.27 42.25
C LEU A 6 -15.39 38.46 42.13
N ASN A 7 -14.07 38.25 41.91
CA ASN A 7 -13.33 37.83 40.70
C ASN A 7 -12.61 39.02 40.01
N LYS A 8 -11.30 38.88 39.75
CA LYS A 8 -10.57 39.32 38.54
C LYS A 8 -9.10 38.85 38.62
N ASN A 9 -8.85 37.60 38.21
CA ASN A 9 -7.50 37.14 37.86
C ASN A 9 -7.39 37.00 36.34
N LYS A 10 -6.41 37.70 35.77
CA LYS A 10 -6.00 37.67 34.37
C LYS A 10 -5.26 36.35 34.09
N PRO A 11 -5.52 35.61 33.01
CA PRO A 11 -4.72 34.44 32.67
C PRO A 11 -3.40 34.85 31.97
N PRO A 12 -2.31 34.08 32.13
CA PRO A 12 -1.05 34.33 31.44
C PRO A 12 -1.11 33.90 29.97
N THR A 13 -0.51 34.71 29.10
CA THR A 13 -0.30 34.44 27.68
C THR A 13 0.70 33.28 27.48
N PHE A 14 0.27 32.22 26.80
CA PHE A 14 1.11 31.12 26.34
C PHE A 14 1.94 31.54 25.11
N ALA A 15 3.24 31.26 25.16
CA ALA A 15 4.17 31.44 24.06
C ALA A 15 3.97 30.34 22.99
N MET A 16 3.40 30.71 21.85
CA MET A 16 3.33 29.87 20.64
C MET A 16 3.82 30.65 19.40
N SER A 17 4.97 31.32 19.51
CA SER A 17 5.43 32.27 18.48
C SER A 17 6.71 31.85 17.74
N ALA A 18 7.62 31.09 18.36
CA ALA A 18 8.94 30.84 17.76
C ALA A 18 8.93 29.83 16.59
N PHE A 19 8.00 28.87 16.54
CA PHE A 19 7.93 27.87 15.47
C PHE A 19 7.30 28.43 14.19
N PHE A 20 6.23 29.22 14.32
CA PHE A 20 5.55 29.86 13.20
C PHE A 20 6.41 30.98 12.58
N GLN A 21 7.17 31.72 13.38
CA GLN A 21 8.09 32.75 12.86
C GLN A 21 9.22 32.14 12.01
N LYS A 22 9.79 31.01 12.45
CA LYS A 22 10.83 30.28 11.68
C LYS A 22 10.32 29.71 10.36
N GLN A 23 9.03 29.38 10.26
CA GLN A 23 8.44 28.94 8.99
C GLN A 23 8.13 30.11 8.05
N ALA A 24 7.71 31.26 8.59
CA ALA A 24 7.48 32.49 7.81
C ALA A 24 8.77 33.06 7.21
N ASP A 25 9.88 33.08 7.96
CA ASP A 25 11.17 33.59 7.49
C ASP A 25 11.79 32.69 6.40
N LYS A 26 11.54 31.37 6.47
CA LYS A 26 11.91 30.42 5.41
C LYS A 26 11.13 30.65 4.11
N LEU A 27 9.87 31.09 4.20
CA LEU A 27 9.04 31.41 3.04
C LEU A 27 9.45 32.73 2.39
N LEU A 28 9.79 33.75 3.18
CA LEU A 28 10.24 35.05 2.68
C LEU A 28 11.61 35.00 1.95
N ASN A 29 12.57 34.23 2.49
CA ASN A 29 13.87 34.04 1.85
C ASN A 29 13.79 33.27 0.52
N LYS A 30 12.71 32.48 0.31
CA LYS A 30 12.48 31.75 -0.94
C LYS A 30 11.95 32.66 -2.06
N VAL A 31 11.34 33.80 -1.70
CA VAL A 31 10.76 34.76 -2.65
C VAL A 31 11.79 35.79 -3.15
N GLN A 32 12.84 36.07 -2.38
CA GLN A 32 13.81 37.14 -2.72
C GLN A 32 14.96 36.73 -3.65
N ASN A 33 15.17 35.44 -3.95
CA ASN A 33 16.30 34.98 -4.77
C ASN A 33 15.95 34.59 -6.23
N HIS A 34 14.81 35.05 -6.76
CA HIS A 34 14.43 34.82 -8.17
C HIS A 34 14.88 35.95 -9.11
N GLN A 35 16.18 36.17 -9.26
CA GLN A 35 16.74 36.82 -10.46
C GLN A 35 18.12 36.25 -10.78
N GLN A 36 18.13 35.17 -11.58
CA GLN A 36 19.15 34.73 -12.56
C GLN A 36 18.90 33.23 -12.81
N GLN A 37 18.28 32.89 -13.94
CA GLN A 37 18.03 31.50 -14.33
C GLN A 37 19.24 30.93 -15.08
N PRO A 38 19.90 29.87 -14.59
CA PRO A 38 20.79 29.04 -15.39
C PRO A 38 19.97 28.16 -16.37
N PRO A 39 20.59 27.57 -17.40
CA PRO A 39 19.87 26.78 -18.41
C PRO A 39 19.05 25.66 -17.78
N SER A 40 17.83 25.49 -18.28
CA SER A 40 16.83 24.54 -17.79
C SER A 40 17.35 23.10 -17.80
N THR A 41 17.57 22.54 -16.62
CA THR A 41 17.58 21.08 -16.42
C THR A 41 16.24 20.51 -16.87
N PRO A 42 16.21 19.34 -17.54
CA PRO A 42 14.95 18.71 -17.92
C PRO A 42 14.11 18.49 -16.66
N THR A 43 12.86 18.96 -16.70
CA THR A 43 11.87 18.73 -15.64
C THR A 43 11.81 17.22 -15.38
N PRO A 44 11.95 16.76 -14.12
CA PRO A 44 11.71 15.37 -13.80
C PRO A 44 10.30 15.01 -14.29
N SER A 45 10.16 13.85 -14.93
CA SER A 45 8.83 13.29 -15.17
C SER A 45 8.05 13.29 -13.85
N PRO A 46 6.75 13.65 -13.86
CA PRO A 46 5.95 13.57 -12.65
C PRO A 46 6.09 12.14 -12.07
N PRO A 47 6.22 12.01 -10.75
CA PRO A 47 6.35 10.69 -10.13
C PRO A 47 5.19 9.81 -10.59
N ARG A 48 5.48 8.54 -10.94
CA ARG A 48 4.43 7.59 -11.29
C ARG A 48 3.43 7.53 -10.14
N SER A 49 2.15 7.45 -10.47
CA SER A 49 1.09 7.30 -9.49
C SER A 49 1.33 6.10 -8.56
N LYS A 50 0.87 6.17 -7.32
CA LYS A 50 1.00 5.11 -6.30
C LYS A 50 0.03 3.94 -6.52
N ARG A 51 -1.01 4.13 -7.35
CA ARG A 51 -2.14 3.20 -7.47
C ARG A 51 -1.80 1.99 -8.31
N GLY A 52 -2.11 0.83 -7.77
CA GLY A 52 -2.09 -0.44 -8.48
C GLY A 52 -3.43 -1.14 -8.43
N ILE A 53 -3.47 -2.29 -9.09
CA ILE A 53 -4.59 -3.21 -9.09
C ILE A 53 -4.12 -4.61 -8.69
N CYS A 54 -4.85 -5.23 -7.78
CA CYS A 54 -4.74 -6.65 -7.47
C CYS A 54 -5.63 -7.41 -8.48
N TRP A 55 -5.02 -8.21 -9.34
CA TRP A 55 -5.64 -8.75 -10.54
C TRP A 55 -5.72 -10.28 -10.49
N PRO A 56 -6.88 -10.88 -10.19
CA PRO A 56 -6.99 -12.33 -10.10
C PRO A 56 -6.55 -13.00 -11.41
N VAL A 57 -5.86 -14.15 -11.32
CA VAL A 57 -5.35 -14.87 -12.49
C VAL A 57 -6.48 -15.41 -13.37
N GLU A 58 -7.65 -15.62 -12.77
CA GLU A 58 -8.89 -16.06 -13.37
C GLU A 58 -9.69 -14.94 -14.05
N ASN A 59 -9.26 -13.68 -13.92
CA ASN A 59 -9.91 -12.58 -14.63
C ASN A 59 -9.84 -12.79 -16.14
N GLN A 60 -11.00 -12.70 -16.78
CA GLN A 60 -11.15 -12.86 -18.23
C GLN A 60 -11.19 -11.51 -18.97
N ASP A 61 -11.34 -10.43 -18.22
CA ASP A 61 -11.40 -9.07 -18.76
C ASP A 61 -10.01 -8.59 -19.20
N PRO A 62 -9.90 -7.71 -20.21
CA PRO A 62 -8.59 -7.22 -20.60
C PRO A 62 -8.08 -6.13 -19.66
N VAL A 63 -6.81 -6.26 -19.22
CA VAL A 63 -6.13 -5.28 -18.33
C VAL A 63 -6.17 -3.85 -18.88
N HIS A 64 -6.15 -3.68 -20.21
CA HIS A 64 -6.10 -2.35 -20.82
C HIS A 64 -7.30 -1.46 -20.50
N ILE A 65 -8.41 -2.00 -19.99
CA ILE A 65 -9.55 -1.21 -19.48
C ILE A 65 -9.13 -0.23 -18.37
N PHE A 66 -8.09 -0.59 -17.62
CA PHE A 66 -7.49 0.24 -16.57
C PHE A 66 -6.39 1.17 -17.07
N THR A 67 -5.98 1.07 -18.33
CA THR A 67 -4.88 1.87 -18.90
C THR A 67 -5.37 2.79 -20.02
N LYS A 68 -5.36 4.10 -19.75
CA LYS A 68 -5.64 5.15 -20.74
C LYS A 68 -4.80 6.39 -20.42
N PRO A 69 -4.64 7.35 -21.35
CA PRO A 69 -4.06 8.65 -21.02
C PRO A 69 -4.75 9.29 -19.80
N GLY A 70 -3.95 9.68 -18.81
CA GLY A 70 -4.45 10.23 -17.54
C GLY A 70 -4.85 9.19 -16.48
N SER A 71 -4.78 7.90 -16.76
CA SER A 71 -4.99 6.86 -15.74
C SER A 71 -3.97 7.00 -14.60
N LYS A 72 -4.46 6.79 -13.38
CA LYS A 72 -3.67 6.72 -12.14
C LYS A 72 -3.14 5.31 -11.89
N ILE A 73 -3.56 4.29 -12.63
CA ILE A 73 -3.04 2.93 -12.42
C ILE A 73 -1.66 2.81 -13.05
N SER A 74 -0.66 2.44 -12.26
CA SER A 74 0.74 2.37 -12.69
C SER A 74 1.36 0.98 -12.53
N TRP A 75 0.79 0.13 -11.67
CA TRP A 75 1.32 -1.21 -11.40
C TRP A 75 0.20 -2.24 -11.19
N ILE A 76 0.56 -3.52 -11.31
CA ILE A 76 -0.35 -4.66 -11.23
C ILE A 76 0.37 -5.83 -10.56
N TYR A 77 -0.35 -6.59 -9.74
CA TYR A 77 0.09 -7.91 -9.25
C TYR A 77 -1.10 -8.87 -9.25
N ASN A 78 -0.84 -10.17 -9.17
CA ASN A 78 -1.86 -11.22 -9.36
C ASN A 78 -1.70 -12.42 -8.40
N TRP A 79 -1.08 -12.20 -7.24
CA TRP A 79 -0.75 -13.27 -6.29
C TRP A 79 0.12 -14.41 -6.85
N SER A 80 0.81 -14.17 -7.98
CA SER A 80 1.65 -15.15 -8.66
C SER A 80 3.04 -14.60 -8.95
N PRO A 81 4.08 -15.46 -9.03
CA PRO A 81 5.37 -15.06 -9.58
C PRO A 81 5.32 -14.93 -11.11
N ASN A 82 4.27 -15.41 -11.76
CA ASN A 82 4.09 -15.34 -13.21
C ASN A 82 3.34 -14.07 -13.63
N ALA A 83 3.84 -13.39 -14.65
CA ALA A 83 3.25 -12.17 -15.17
C ALA A 83 1.81 -12.36 -15.66
N THR A 84 0.95 -11.37 -15.38
CA THR A 84 -0.39 -11.28 -15.98
C THR A 84 -0.27 -11.14 -17.50
N PRO A 85 -0.89 -12.01 -18.32
CA PRO A 85 -0.87 -11.88 -19.77
C PRO A 85 -1.42 -10.53 -20.25
N ASN A 86 -0.85 -9.99 -21.33
CA ASN A 86 -1.33 -8.76 -21.98
C ASN A 86 -1.42 -7.52 -21.06
N SER A 87 -0.55 -7.43 -20.03
CA SER A 87 -0.52 -6.34 -19.05
C SER A 87 0.66 -5.37 -19.22
N THR A 88 1.31 -5.36 -20.39
CA THR A 88 2.57 -4.63 -20.65
C THR A 88 2.49 -3.11 -20.50
N SER A 89 1.28 -2.54 -20.40
CA SER A 89 1.05 -1.13 -20.12
C SER A 89 1.17 -0.76 -18.63
N LEU A 90 1.29 -1.76 -17.74
CA LEU A 90 1.48 -1.59 -16.30
C LEU A 90 2.76 -2.27 -15.85
N GLU A 91 3.34 -1.75 -14.77
CA GLU A 91 4.47 -2.41 -14.11
C GLU A 91 3.97 -3.65 -13.34
N PHE A 92 4.28 -4.83 -13.84
CA PHE A 92 3.97 -6.07 -13.13
C PHE A 92 4.91 -6.28 -11.93
N VAL A 93 4.33 -6.55 -10.77
CA VAL A 93 5.05 -6.91 -9.54
C VAL A 93 4.75 -8.38 -9.20
N PRO A 94 5.74 -9.29 -9.34
CA PRO A 94 5.57 -10.69 -8.96
C PRO A 94 5.35 -10.84 -7.45
N MET A 95 4.57 -11.86 -7.08
CA MET A 95 4.38 -12.27 -5.70
C MET A 95 4.77 -13.74 -5.51
N GLN A 96 5.59 -14.02 -4.50
CA GLN A 96 5.75 -15.38 -3.99
C GLN A 96 4.73 -15.59 -2.85
N TRP A 97 3.58 -16.16 -3.17
CA TRP A 97 2.44 -16.24 -2.26
C TRP A 97 2.72 -17.01 -0.97
N ASN A 98 3.48 -18.11 -1.04
CA ASN A 98 3.93 -18.91 0.10
C ASN A 98 5.27 -19.61 -0.22
N HIS A 99 5.71 -20.60 0.56
CA HIS A 99 6.96 -21.34 0.30
C HIS A 99 6.88 -22.37 -0.85
N ILE A 100 5.70 -22.65 -1.40
CA ILE A 100 5.53 -23.66 -2.45
C ILE A 100 6.22 -23.18 -3.73
N ASN A 101 7.06 -24.05 -4.31
CA ASN A 101 7.84 -23.79 -5.53
C ASN A 101 8.75 -22.55 -5.45
N ILE A 102 9.12 -22.10 -4.23
CA ILE A 102 9.94 -20.89 -4.06
C ILE A 102 11.32 -21.00 -4.72
N ASP A 103 11.84 -22.21 -4.94
CA ASP A 103 13.10 -22.43 -5.65
C ASP A 103 13.07 -21.96 -7.12
N GLU A 104 11.89 -21.89 -7.72
CA GLU A 104 11.71 -21.36 -9.07
C GLU A 104 11.73 -19.82 -9.11
N LEU A 105 11.63 -19.14 -7.97
CA LEU A 105 11.42 -17.69 -7.89
C LEU A 105 12.47 -16.91 -8.67
N ALA A 106 13.76 -17.25 -8.51
CA ALA A 106 14.84 -16.57 -9.22
C ALA A 106 14.68 -16.65 -10.75
N GLN A 107 14.27 -17.82 -11.27
CA GLN A 107 13.99 -18.01 -12.69
C GLN A 107 12.77 -17.21 -13.13
N LYS A 108 11.68 -17.22 -12.35
CA LYS A 108 10.46 -16.47 -12.64
C LYS A 108 10.70 -14.97 -12.70
N LEU A 109 11.49 -14.44 -11.75
CA LEU A 109 11.89 -13.04 -11.73
C LEU A 109 12.72 -12.66 -12.97
N ALA A 110 13.60 -13.55 -13.44
CA ALA A 110 14.40 -13.31 -14.64
C ALA A 110 13.56 -13.25 -15.93
N THR A 111 12.45 -14.00 -15.99
CA THR A 111 11.53 -13.99 -17.13
C THR A 111 10.46 -12.91 -17.05
N CYS A 112 10.22 -12.38 -15.85
CA CYS A 112 9.36 -11.23 -15.65
C CYS A 112 10.05 -10.00 -16.25
N SER A 113 9.60 -9.56 -17.43
CA SER A 113 9.97 -8.25 -17.97
C SER A 113 9.37 -7.16 -17.08
N THR A 114 10.02 -6.85 -15.97
CA THR A 114 9.64 -5.70 -15.15
C THR A 114 10.20 -4.44 -15.80
N SER A 115 9.43 -3.34 -15.77
CA SER A 115 9.91 -2.04 -16.26
C SER A 115 10.92 -1.37 -15.32
N SER A 116 11.39 -2.10 -14.30
CA SER A 116 11.94 -1.56 -13.07
C SER A 116 13.31 -2.18 -12.80
N SER A 117 14.26 -1.34 -12.40
CA SER A 117 15.57 -1.78 -11.94
C SER A 117 15.87 -1.05 -10.63
N PRO A 118 15.98 -1.75 -9.48
CA PRO A 118 15.80 -3.19 -9.30
C PRO A 118 14.37 -3.69 -9.58
N SER A 119 14.22 -4.97 -9.89
CA SER A 119 12.91 -5.64 -9.97
C SER A 119 12.23 -5.61 -8.59
N LEU A 120 10.91 -5.55 -8.57
CA LEU A 120 10.13 -5.56 -7.33
C LEU A 120 9.62 -6.97 -7.03
N LEU A 121 9.42 -7.29 -5.76
CA LEU A 121 8.87 -8.55 -5.29
C LEU A 121 7.95 -8.32 -4.09
N LEU A 122 6.74 -8.89 -4.14
CA LEU A 122 5.89 -9.09 -2.98
C LEU A 122 6.14 -10.51 -2.43
N ALA A 123 6.27 -10.62 -1.12
CA ALA A 123 6.47 -11.91 -0.46
C ALA A 123 5.14 -12.50 0.04
N PHE A 124 5.23 -13.41 1.01
CA PHE A 124 4.17 -14.30 1.43
C PHE A 124 2.88 -13.57 1.81
N ASN A 125 1.73 -14.12 1.40
CA ASN A 125 0.42 -13.50 1.53
C ASN A 125 -0.32 -14.01 2.77
N GLU A 126 -0.53 -13.15 3.75
CA GLU A 126 -1.21 -13.43 5.02
C GLU A 126 -0.70 -14.73 5.67
N PRO A 127 0.63 -14.90 5.84
CA PRO A 127 1.19 -16.15 6.34
C PRO A 127 0.71 -16.51 7.75
N GLU A 128 0.29 -15.54 8.55
CA GLU A 128 -0.27 -15.76 9.87
C GLU A 128 -1.66 -16.43 9.87
N LEU A 129 -2.37 -16.38 8.73
CA LEU A 129 -3.72 -16.94 8.62
C LEU A 129 -3.68 -18.38 8.08
N SER A 130 -4.38 -19.28 8.77
CA SER A 130 -4.47 -20.69 8.38
C SER A 130 -5.20 -20.94 7.05
N SER A 131 -6.06 -20.01 6.64
CA SER A 131 -6.78 -20.03 5.38
C SER A 131 -5.99 -19.46 4.20
N GLN A 132 -4.78 -18.95 4.44
CA GLN A 132 -3.95 -18.25 3.45
C GLN A 132 -2.60 -18.96 3.30
N ALA A 133 -1.47 -18.24 3.22
CA ALA A 133 -0.17 -18.87 3.05
C ALA A 133 0.19 -19.83 4.20
N ASN A 134 -0.38 -19.63 5.39
CA ASN A 134 -0.30 -20.54 6.54
C ASN A 134 1.14 -20.98 6.85
N MET A 135 1.98 -20.01 7.22
CA MET A 135 3.38 -20.20 7.54
C MET A 135 3.68 -19.64 8.93
N SER A 136 4.41 -20.38 9.76
CA SER A 136 4.97 -19.80 10.98
C SER A 136 5.99 -18.71 10.64
N ALA A 137 6.18 -17.76 11.55
CA ALA A 137 7.19 -16.71 11.39
C ALA A 137 8.60 -17.30 11.19
N ALA A 138 8.92 -18.40 11.89
CA ALA A 138 10.19 -19.11 11.77
C ALA A 138 10.38 -19.72 10.37
N LEU A 139 9.39 -20.46 9.87
CA LEU A 139 9.45 -21.04 8.51
C LEU A 139 9.58 -19.95 7.44
N ALA A 140 8.80 -18.87 7.56
CA ALA A 140 8.89 -17.75 6.64
C ALA A 140 10.27 -17.08 6.67
N ALA A 141 10.89 -16.93 7.86
CA ALA A 141 12.22 -16.37 8.00
C ALA A 141 13.29 -17.28 7.36
N GLU A 142 13.20 -18.60 7.56
CA GLU A 142 14.09 -19.57 6.94
C GLU A 142 14.01 -19.52 5.40
N GLU A 143 12.81 -19.56 4.84
CA GLU A 143 12.60 -19.48 3.38
C GLU A 143 13.00 -18.13 2.79
N TRP A 144 12.74 -17.03 3.52
CA TRP A 144 13.22 -15.70 3.15
C TRP A 144 14.74 -15.69 3.04
N MET A 145 15.45 -16.14 4.07
CA MET A 145 16.91 -16.13 4.10
C MET A 145 17.51 -17.06 3.05
N ARG A 146 16.83 -18.15 2.72
CA ARG A 146 17.27 -19.14 1.74
C ARG A 146 17.15 -18.64 0.29
N VAL A 147 16.06 -17.94 -0.04
CA VAL A 147 15.76 -17.56 -1.44
C VAL A 147 15.65 -16.07 -1.68
N ILE A 148 14.90 -15.33 -0.86
CA ILE A 148 14.61 -13.91 -1.11
C ILE A 148 15.79 -13.01 -0.74
N GLU A 149 16.44 -13.25 0.40
CA GLU A 149 17.54 -12.41 0.87
C GLU A 149 18.75 -12.41 -0.08
N PRO A 150 19.20 -13.55 -0.65
CA PRO A 150 20.26 -13.55 -1.67
C PRO A 150 19.89 -12.70 -2.90
N LEU A 151 18.63 -12.73 -3.33
CA LEU A 151 18.15 -11.90 -4.43
C LEU A 151 18.21 -10.41 -4.09
N ARG A 152 17.81 -10.03 -2.87
CA ARG A 152 17.93 -8.65 -2.37
C ARG A 152 19.39 -8.19 -2.30
N LYS A 153 20.27 -9.00 -1.69
CA LYS A 153 21.70 -8.70 -1.55
C LYS A 153 22.44 -8.61 -2.88
N SER A 154 21.90 -9.22 -3.95
CA SER A 154 22.44 -9.04 -5.31
C SER A 154 22.25 -7.61 -5.85
N GLY A 155 21.42 -6.78 -5.21
CA GLY A 155 21.05 -5.44 -5.66
C GLY A 155 20.08 -5.42 -6.85
N LYS A 156 19.64 -6.58 -7.34
CA LYS A 156 18.74 -6.71 -8.50
C LYS A 156 17.26 -6.75 -8.12
N VAL A 157 16.95 -7.05 -6.86
CA VAL A 157 15.58 -7.18 -6.36
C VAL A 157 15.39 -6.29 -5.13
N ARG A 158 14.28 -5.57 -5.10
CA ARG A 158 13.76 -4.90 -3.91
C ARG A 158 12.49 -5.62 -3.48
N ALA A 159 12.47 -6.17 -2.28
CA ALA A 159 11.39 -7.03 -1.81
C ALA A 159 10.69 -6.45 -0.57
N GLY A 160 9.36 -6.52 -0.60
CA GLY A 160 8.52 -6.18 0.54
C GLY A 160 8.48 -7.31 1.55
N SER A 161 8.15 -6.97 2.80
CA SER A 161 7.80 -7.97 3.81
C SER A 161 6.66 -8.88 3.31
N PRO A 162 6.40 -10.00 4.00
CA PRO A 162 5.09 -10.66 3.89
C PRO A 162 3.95 -9.65 4.07
N GLY A 163 2.84 -9.83 3.35
CA GLY A 163 1.64 -9.00 3.50
C GLY A 163 0.80 -9.54 4.64
N ILE A 164 0.78 -8.88 5.80
CA ILE A 164 -0.03 -9.31 6.94
C ILE A 164 -1.44 -8.74 6.87
N SER A 165 -2.41 -9.49 7.39
CA SER A 165 -3.76 -9.00 7.63
C SER A 165 -3.82 -8.00 8.78
N SER A 166 -4.98 -7.34 8.93
CA SER A 166 -5.31 -6.51 10.09
C SER A 166 -5.86 -7.32 11.28
N ALA A 167 -5.74 -8.66 11.26
CA ALA A 167 -6.12 -9.51 12.38
C ALA A 167 -5.17 -9.32 13.59
N PRO A 168 -5.59 -9.65 14.83
CA PRO A 168 -4.80 -9.39 16.03
C PRO A 168 -3.37 -9.95 16.02
N ASP A 169 -3.15 -11.06 15.31
CA ASP A 169 -1.86 -11.74 15.28
C ASP A 169 -0.91 -11.25 14.17
N GLY A 170 -1.39 -10.46 13.21
CA GLY A 170 -0.59 -10.03 12.04
C GLY A 170 0.67 -9.26 12.43
N VAL A 171 0.52 -8.24 13.28
CA VAL A 171 1.67 -7.39 13.70
C VAL A 171 2.68 -8.20 14.53
N ARG A 172 2.20 -9.06 15.43
CA ARG A 172 3.05 -9.95 16.23
C ARG A 172 3.83 -10.92 15.36
N TRP A 173 3.16 -11.57 14.40
CA TRP A 173 3.79 -12.46 13.44
C TRP A 173 4.87 -11.74 12.63
N MET A 174 4.59 -10.51 12.16
CA MET A 174 5.55 -9.70 11.40
C MET A 174 6.80 -9.37 12.22
N GLN A 175 6.63 -9.00 13.49
CA GLN A 175 7.75 -8.71 14.39
C GLN A 175 8.61 -9.95 14.65
N GLU A 176 7.99 -11.12 14.83
CA GLU A 176 8.70 -12.40 15.00
C GLU A 176 9.48 -12.78 13.72
N PHE A 177 8.86 -12.66 12.54
CA PHE A 177 9.50 -12.90 11.25
C PHE A 177 10.68 -11.95 11.03
N TRP A 178 10.46 -10.64 11.24
CA TRP A 178 11.47 -9.62 11.02
C TRP A 178 12.65 -9.81 11.95
N LYS A 179 12.41 -10.09 13.24
CA LYS A 179 13.45 -10.46 14.19
C LYS A 179 14.26 -11.67 13.69
N GLY A 180 13.58 -12.73 13.24
CA GLY A 180 14.23 -13.95 12.73
C GLY A 180 15.17 -13.68 11.57
N ILE A 181 14.73 -12.94 10.54
CA ILE A 181 15.61 -12.61 9.41
C ILE A 181 16.76 -11.68 9.82
N ARG A 182 16.53 -10.74 10.75
CA ARG A 182 17.56 -9.80 11.23
C ARG A 182 18.67 -10.52 12.00
N GLU A 183 18.33 -11.52 12.81
CA GLU A 183 19.31 -12.36 13.51
C GLU A 183 20.19 -13.17 12.54
N MET A 184 19.67 -13.48 11.35
CA MET A 184 20.42 -14.12 10.25
C MET A 184 21.06 -13.11 9.28
N GLY A 185 21.02 -11.81 9.58
CA GLY A 185 21.63 -10.76 8.78
C GLY A 185 20.88 -10.40 7.50
N GLY A 186 19.57 -10.65 7.45
CA GLY A 186 18.65 -10.18 6.40
C GLY A 186 17.83 -8.97 6.81
N ASP A 187 16.96 -8.48 5.92
CA ASP A 187 16.03 -7.38 6.21
C ASP A 187 14.85 -7.39 5.21
N VAL A 188 13.99 -6.35 5.23
CA VAL A 188 13.03 -6.05 4.16
C VAL A 188 13.25 -4.64 3.62
N ASP A 189 12.81 -4.35 2.38
CA ASP A 189 12.96 -3.01 1.78
C ASP A 189 11.76 -2.09 2.02
N PHE A 190 10.58 -2.66 2.26
CA PHE A 190 9.33 -1.96 2.55
C PHE A 190 8.35 -2.90 3.26
N TRP A 191 7.37 -2.35 3.97
CA TRP A 191 6.33 -3.10 4.66
C TRP A 191 5.12 -3.32 3.75
N CYS A 192 4.60 -4.55 3.71
CA CYS A 192 3.35 -4.89 3.03
C CYS A 192 2.24 -5.08 4.05
N LEU A 193 1.14 -4.34 3.90
CA LEU A 193 0.00 -4.35 4.83
C LEU A 193 -1.31 -4.60 4.08
N HIS A 194 -2.17 -5.44 4.66
CA HIS A 194 -3.54 -5.64 4.22
C HIS A 194 -4.52 -5.08 5.24
N TRP A 195 -5.62 -4.49 4.77
CA TRP A 195 -6.67 -4.02 5.66
C TRP A 195 -8.06 -4.31 5.11
N TYR A 196 -8.88 -4.96 5.92
CA TYR A 196 -10.28 -5.19 5.63
C TYR A 196 -11.08 -4.92 6.89
N GLY A 197 -12.05 -4.01 6.81
CA GLY A 197 -12.86 -3.66 7.97
C GLY A 197 -13.84 -2.53 7.66
N GLU A 198 -14.39 -1.94 8.71
CA GLU A 198 -15.41 -0.91 8.57
C GLU A 198 -14.81 0.48 8.80
N GLY A 199 -14.94 1.35 7.78
CA GLY A 199 -14.68 2.78 7.91
C GLY A 199 -13.21 3.22 7.86
N LEU A 200 -13.03 4.53 7.62
CA LEU A 200 -11.72 5.15 7.42
C LEU A 200 -10.89 5.27 8.71
N GLY A 201 -11.54 5.46 9.86
CA GLY A 201 -10.85 5.62 11.14
C GLY A 201 -10.00 4.40 11.49
N GLY A 202 -10.61 3.21 11.45
CA GLY A 202 -9.89 1.96 11.70
C GLY A 202 -8.79 1.69 10.68
N PHE A 203 -9.00 2.04 9.41
CA PHE A 203 -7.97 1.94 8.38
C PHE A 203 -6.76 2.84 8.69
N TYR A 204 -7.01 4.11 9.01
CA TYR A 204 -5.95 5.08 9.29
C TYR A 204 -5.19 4.73 10.58
N ASP A 205 -5.90 4.37 11.63
CA ASP A 205 -5.30 3.94 12.89
C ASP A 205 -4.42 2.70 12.68
N TYR A 206 -4.89 1.71 11.91
CA TYR A 206 -4.13 0.51 11.61
C TYR A 206 -2.83 0.81 10.86
N ILE A 207 -2.87 1.58 9.75
CA ILE A 207 -1.66 1.81 8.94
C ILE A 207 -0.62 2.63 9.71
N TRP A 208 -1.04 3.63 10.50
CA TRP A 208 -0.12 4.44 11.30
C TRP A 208 0.46 3.65 12.47
N SER A 209 -0.38 2.96 13.24
CA SER A 209 0.08 2.17 14.39
C SER A 209 1.00 1.03 13.96
N THR A 210 0.70 0.36 12.85
CA THR A 210 1.54 -0.74 12.34
C THR A 210 2.87 -0.21 11.81
N HIS A 211 2.87 0.88 11.03
CA HIS A 211 4.11 1.52 10.56
C HIS A 211 5.03 1.93 11.72
N HIS A 212 4.45 2.50 12.79
CA HIS A 212 5.19 2.89 13.99
C HIS A 212 5.75 1.71 14.79
N GLN A 213 4.99 0.62 14.92
CA GLN A 213 5.39 -0.59 15.66
C GLN A 213 6.46 -1.44 14.96
N LEU A 214 6.62 -1.26 13.64
CA LEU A 214 7.64 -1.95 12.85
C LEU A 214 8.89 -1.06 12.76
N ASP A 215 9.02 -0.29 11.68
CA ASP A 215 10.10 0.66 11.48
C ASP A 215 9.58 1.83 10.64
N PRO A 216 9.38 3.03 11.24
CA PRO A 216 8.84 4.18 10.53
C PRO A 216 9.81 4.77 9.51
N SER A 217 11.07 4.34 9.48
CA SER A 217 12.05 4.77 8.47
C SER A 217 11.88 4.07 7.13
N LYS A 218 11.17 2.92 7.10
CA LYS A 218 10.90 2.16 5.89
C LYS A 218 9.55 2.58 5.27
N PRO A 219 9.45 2.60 3.94
CA PRO A 219 8.18 2.87 3.27
C PRO A 219 7.20 1.70 3.39
N VAL A 220 5.93 1.98 3.11
CA VAL A 220 4.80 1.04 3.18
C VAL A 220 4.15 0.89 1.82
N TRP A 221 3.77 -0.34 1.51
CA TRP A 221 2.88 -0.71 0.43
C TRP A 221 1.60 -1.32 1.03
N ILE A 222 0.45 -0.75 0.70
CA ILE A 222 -0.85 -1.28 1.12
C ILE A 222 -1.37 -2.16 -0.03
N THR A 223 -0.93 -3.40 -0.04
CA THR A 223 -1.11 -4.30 -1.19
C THR A 223 -2.55 -4.77 -1.33
N GLU A 224 -3.33 -4.75 -0.25
CA GLU A 224 -4.77 -4.98 -0.28
C GLU A 224 -5.49 -4.08 0.72
N PHE A 225 -6.58 -3.45 0.29
CA PHE A 225 -7.52 -2.84 1.21
C PHE A 225 -8.91 -2.71 0.63
N ALA A 226 -9.93 -2.94 1.45
CA ALA A 226 -11.33 -2.64 1.11
C ALA A 226 -12.21 -2.51 2.37
N PRO A 227 -13.27 -1.67 2.33
CA PRO A 227 -14.26 -1.65 3.39
C PRO A 227 -15.15 -2.90 3.27
N THR A 228 -15.32 -3.63 4.36
CA THR A 228 -16.18 -4.83 4.41
C THR A 228 -16.72 -5.06 5.82
N ASN A 229 -17.92 -5.63 5.88
CA ASN A 229 -18.54 -6.19 7.09
C ASN A 229 -18.61 -7.73 7.05
N TRP A 230 -17.98 -8.35 6.04
CA TRP A 230 -17.96 -9.79 5.78
C TRP A 230 -19.34 -10.46 5.68
N ASN A 231 -20.37 -9.69 5.33
CA ASN A 231 -21.74 -10.18 5.20
C ASN A 231 -22.20 -10.12 3.74
N GLU A 232 -22.11 -11.25 3.03
CA GLU A 232 -22.53 -11.34 1.63
C GLU A 232 -24.02 -11.06 1.39
N SER A 233 -24.87 -11.45 2.35
CA SER A 233 -26.33 -11.24 2.27
C SER A 233 -26.74 -9.79 2.54
N ASN A 234 -25.91 -9.03 3.25
CA ASN A 234 -26.14 -7.63 3.58
C ASN A 234 -24.80 -6.87 3.58
N PRO A 235 -24.19 -6.66 2.40
CA PRO A 235 -22.89 -6.02 2.29
C PRO A 235 -23.02 -4.53 2.66
N LEU A 236 -21.88 -3.88 2.89
CA LEU A 236 -21.85 -2.44 3.11
C LEU A 236 -22.54 -1.69 1.96
N PRO A 237 -23.35 -0.64 2.24
CA PRO A 237 -24.03 0.13 1.21
C PRO A 237 -23.06 0.70 0.18
N LYS A 238 -23.49 0.79 -1.08
CA LYS A 238 -22.68 1.32 -2.19
C LYS A 238 -22.05 2.68 -1.86
N GLU A 239 -22.83 3.60 -1.31
CA GLU A 239 -22.40 4.95 -0.98
C GLU A 239 -21.30 4.95 0.08
N HIS A 240 -21.35 4.01 1.03
CA HIS A 240 -20.32 3.84 2.05
C HIS A 240 -19.00 3.37 1.44
N VAL A 241 -19.06 2.36 0.56
CA VAL A 241 -17.87 1.84 -0.14
C VAL A 241 -17.25 2.93 -1.03
N GLU A 242 -18.06 3.65 -1.81
CA GLU A 242 -17.56 4.73 -2.67
C GLU A 242 -16.96 5.89 -1.86
N ALA A 243 -17.59 6.29 -0.75
CA ALA A 243 -17.05 7.34 0.13
C ALA A 243 -15.71 6.92 0.76
N PHE A 244 -15.61 5.67 1.23
CA PHE A 244 -14.35 5.14 1.76
C PHE A 244 -13.24 5.21 0.70
N VAL A 245 -13.46 4.70 -0.51
CA VAL A 245 -12.40 4.68 -1.54
C VAL A 245 -11.97 6.09 -1.92
N ARG A 246 -12.91 7.02 -2.06
CA ARG A 246 -12.62 8.42 -2.41
C ARG A 246 -11.70 9.09 -1.41
N GLU A 247 -11.98 8.95 -0.13
CA GLU A 247 -11.16 9.58 0.91
C GLU A 247 -9.87 8.81 1.17
N ALA A 248 -9.91 7.48 1.15
CA ALA A 248 -8.73 6.64 1.37
C ALA A 248 -7.65 6.91 0.33
N VAL A 249 -7.96 6.89 -0.97
CA VAL A 249 -6.93 7.09 -2.01
C VAL A 249 -6.35 8.51 -1.96
N LYS A 250 -7.18 9.52 -1.71
CA LYS A 250 -6.73 10.91 -1.52
C LYS A 250 -5.78 11.03 -0.34
N TYR A 251 -6.08 10.34 0.77
CA TYR A 251 -5.23 10.33 1.95
C TYR A 251 -3.91 9.61 1.69
N LEU A 252 -3.93 8.41 1.10
CA LEU A 252 -2.72 7.64 0.76
C LEU A 252 -1.82 8.40 -0.23
N ASP A 253 -2.40 9.15 -1.17
CA ASP A 253 -1.64 10.02 -2.09
C ASP A 253 -0.87 11.12 -1.33
N SER A 254 -1.38 11.58 -0.18
CA SER A 254 -0.76 12.62 0.66
C SER A 254 0.35 12.13 1.60
N LEU A 255 0.48 10.81 1.81
CA LEU A 255 1.44 10.23 2.75
C LEU A 255 2.75 9.86 2.06
N ASP A 256 3.84 10.58 2.35
CA ASP A 256 5.15 10.34 1.72
C ASP A 256 5.72 8.95 2.01
N TRP A 257 5.39 8.35 3.15
CA TRP A 257 5.85 7.02 3.53
C TRP A 257 5.03 5.89 2.90
N VAL A 258 3.89 6.19 2.26
CA VAL A 258 3.16 5.23 1.43
C VAL A 258 3.68 5.35 0.01
N GLU A 259 4.32 4.31 -0.49
CA GLU A 259 4.84 4.28 -1.87
C GLU A 259 3.82 3.74 -2.87
N ARG A 260 3.05 2.72 -2.47
CA ARG A 260 2.08 2.05 -3.34
C ARG A 260 0.87 1.56 -2.58
N TYR A 261 -0.26 1.49 -3.27
CA TYR A 261 -1.46 0.84 -2.74
C TYR A 261 -2.31 0.22 -3.84
N ALA A 262 -3.04 -0.84 -3.50
CA ALA A 262 -4.00 -1.48 -4.41
C ALA A 262 -5.31 -1.81 -3.67
N PHE A 263 -6.39 -1.19 -4.13
CA PHE A 263 -7.73 -1.48 -3.61
C PHE A 263 -8.21 -2.83 -4.11
N PHE A 264 -8.82 -3.63 -3.23
CA PHE A 264 -9.36 -4.94 -3.59
C PHE A 264 -10.68 -4.81 -4.36
N GLY A 265 -10.57 -4.68 -5.69
CA GLY A 265 -11.75 -4.45 -6.53
C GLY A 265 -11.61 -4.70 -8.02
N ALA A 266 -10.42 -4.95 -8.57
CA ALA A 266 -10.20 -5.08 -10.01
C ALA A 266 -10.68 -6.42 -10.61
N MET A 267 -11.96 -6.73 -10.44
CA MET A 267 -12.64 -7.97 -10.82
C MET A 267 -14.16 -7.76 -10.85
N ARG A 268 -14.91 -8.73 -11.40
CA ARG A 268 -16.39 -8.68 -11.45
C ARG A 268 -17.05 -9.16 -10.16
N ASN A 269 -16.39 -10.07 -9.44
CA ASN A 269 -16.88 -10.66 -8.20
C ASN A 269 -15.81 -10.53 -7.12
N THR A 270 -16.12 -9.78 -6.07
CA THR A 270 -15.25 -9.51 -4.92
C THR A 270 -15.54 -10.43 -3.72
N GLY A 271 -16.39 -11.46 -3.91
CA GLY A 271 -16.73 -12.44 -2.89
C GLY A 271 -17.28 -11.80 -1.61
N SER A 272 -16.79 -12.29 -0.47
CA SER A 272 -17.20 -11.86 0.86
C SER A 272 -16.81 -10.43 1.25
N VAL A 273 -15.97 -9.75 0.45
CA VAL A 273 -15.71 -8.31 0.60
C VAL A 273 -16.96 -7.49 0.27
N GLY A 274 -17.85 -8.03 -0.56
CA GLY A 274 -19.13 -7.43 -0.91
C GLY A 274 -19.13 -6.82 -2.32
N GLN A 275 -20.25 -7.01 -3.01
CA GLN A 275 -20.40 -6.71 -4.44
C GLN A 275 -20.13 -5.25 -4.84
N HIS A 276 -20.24 -4.30 -3.91
CA HIS A 276 -20.08 -2.87 -4.22
C HIS A 276 -18.61 -2.43 -4.31
N ALA A 277 -17.66 -3.28 -3.90
CA ALA A 277 -16.23 -3.04 -4.09
C ALA A 277 -15.76 -3.30 -5.53
N ARG A 278 -16.56 -4.00 -6.35
CA ARG A 278 -16.17 -4.39 -7.70
C ARG A 278 -15.94 -3.19 -8.64
N PHE A 279 -14.86 -3.24 -9.40
CA PHE A 279 -14.54 -2.27 -10.44
C PHE A 279 -15.14 -2.65 -11.78
N LEU A 280 -15.51 -3.92 -11.99
CA LEU A 280 -16.10 -4.39 -13.23
C LEU A 280 -17.53 -4.87 -12.97
N ASP A 281 -18.45 -4.49 -13.85
CA ASP A 281 -19.81 -5.03 -13.87
C ASP A 281 -19.85 -6.43 -14.50
N ASP A 282 -21.04 -7.04 -14.52
CA ASP A 282 -21.22 -8.39 -15.05
C ASP A 282 -20.96 -8.50 -16.55
N ALA A 283 -20.87 -7.37 -17.26
CA ALA A 283 -20.50 -7.28 -18.67
C ALA A 283 -19.00 -6.95 -18.89
N GLY A 284 -18.20 -6.83 -17.82
CA GLY A 284 -16.78 -6.50 -17.89
C GLY A 284 -16.49 -5.02 -18.11
N LYS A 285 -17.47 -4.14 -17.93
CA LYS A 285 -17.27 -2.69 -18.05
C LYS A 285 -16.97 -2.09 -16.68
N LEU A 286 -16.20 -1.00 -16.67
CA LEU A 286 -15.94 -0.30 -15.42
C LEU A 286 -17.22 0.22 -14.77
N THR A 287 -17.39 -0.11 -13.49
CA THR A 287 -18.34 0.55 -12.60
C THR A 287 -17.92 2.00 -12.37
N ASP A 288 -18.79 2.81 -11.77
CA ASP A 288 -18.44 4.20 -11.45
C ASP A 288 -17.31 4.29 -10.42
N LEU A 289 -17.26 3.34 -9.48
CA LEU A 289 -16.13 3.17 -8.56
C LEU A 289 -14.84 2.82 -9.31
N GLY A 290 -14.89 1.87 -10.25
CA GLY A 290 -13.74 1.49 -11.06
C GLY A 290 -13.21 2.65 -11.93
N LYS A 291 -14.10 3.44 -12.53
CA LYS A 291 -13.74 4.67 -13.27
C LYS A 291 -13.09 5.69 -12.34
N PHE A 292 -13.66 5.91 -11.16
CA PHE A 292 -13.11 6.83 -10.16
C PHE A 292 -11.69 6.42 -9.76
N TYR A 293 -11.50 5.16 -9.33
CA TYR A 293 -10.20 4.66 -8.88
C TYR A 293 -9.13 4.80 -9.97
N ARG A 294 -9.50 4.53 -11.23
CA ARG A 294 -8.63 4.70 -12.40
C ARG A 294 -8.29 6.17 -12.69
N ASP A 295 -9.23 7.10 -12.59
CA ASP A 295 -9.11 8.42 -13.21
C ASP A 295 -8.79 9.57 -12.23
N SER A 296 -9.13 9.45 -10.94
CA SER A 296 -9.20 10.60 -10.01
C SER A 296 -8.18 10.55 -8.88
#